data_AF-A0A916AU54-F1
#
_entry.id   AF-A0A916AU54-F1
#
_cell.length_a   1.000
_cell.length_b   1.000
_cell.length_c   1.000
_cell.angle_alpha   90.00
_cell.angle_beta   90.00
_cell.angle_gamma   90.00
#
_symmetry.space_group_name_H-M   'P 1'
#
loop_
_entity.id
_entity.type
_entity.pdbx_description
1 polymer ?
#
loop_
_entity_poly.entity_id
_entity_poly.type
_entity_poly.pdbx_seq_one_letter_code
_entity_poly.pdbx_strand_id
1 'polypeptide(L)'
;MTKKYENAVLGDQALIDGLKSINPAWGDMTVRVAGEAWGLPLIDQKTKALISIAIDQMALNVTGEGNPFGAHVDMALKQGATYAKQYKGLTSNDPYQCVLCGNRMVFTGFTAGTKNNELLNNRSMSMRESQR
;
A
#
# COMPACT_ATOMS: atom_id res chain seq x y z
N MET A 1 10.74 5.02 13.41
CA MET A 1 10.98 5.29 11.99
C MET A 1 11.36 3.98 11.34
N THR A 2 10.67 3.55 10.28
CA THR A 2 11.08 2.36 9.51
C THR A 2 12.45 2.61 8.88
N LYS A 3 13.37 1.65 9.00
CA LYS A 3 14.72 1.75 8.45
C LYS A 3 14.63 1.76 6.92
N LYS A 4 15.04 2.86 6.29
CA LYS A 4 15.13 2.97 4.84
C LYS A 4 16.39 2.23 4.37
N TYR A 5 16.24 1.30 3.43
CA TYR A 5 17.37 0.55 2.88
C TYR A 5 17.89 1.20 1.59
N GLU A 6 19.20 1.21 1.38
CA GLU A 6 19.80 1.66 0.11
C GLU A 6 19.39 0.76 -1.05
N ASN A 7 19.36 -0.56 -0.81
CA ASN A 7 18.76 -1.57 -1.67
C ASN A 7 17.61 -2.23 -0.89
N ALA A 8 16.38 -2.08 -1.37
CA ALA A 8 15.19 -2.57 -0.66
C ALA A 8 15.10 -4.10 -0.57
N VAL A 9 15.88 -4.82 -1.37
CA VAL A 9 15.96 -6.28 -1.35
C VAL A 9 17.14 -6.72 -0.48
N LEU A 10 18.37 -6.33 -0.87
CA LEU A 10 19.59 -6.81 -0.20
C LEU A 10 19.75 -6.25 1.23
N GLY A 11 19.08 -5.14 1.55
CA GLY A 11 19.12 -4.55 2.89
C GLY A 11 18.12 -5.16 3.88
N ASP A 12 17.15 -5.97 3.42
CA ASP A 12 16.07 -6.49 4.24
C ASP A 12 16.22 -8.00 4.47
N GLN A 13 16.89 -8.36 5.58
CA GLN A 13 17.14 -9.78 5.90
C GLN A 13 15.84 -10.57 6.11
N ALA A 14 14.79 -9.95 6.67
CA ALA A 14 13.52 -10.63 6.89
C ALA A 14 12.84 -11.00 5.55
N LEU A 15 12.94 -10.12 4.54
CA LEU A 15 12.49 -10.43 3.18
C LEU A 15 13.30 -11.57 2.57
N ILE A 16 14.62 -11.52 2.69
CA ILE A 16 15.53 -12.57 2.17
C ILE A 16 15.22 -13.93 2.79
N ASP A 17 15.05 -13.97 4.11
CA ASP A 17 14.74 -15.19 4.85
C ASP A 17 13.35 -15.73 4.47
N GLY A 18 12.35 -14.85 4.32
CA GLY A 18 11.02 -15.22 3.86
C GLY A 18 11.05 -15.84 2.47
N LEU A 19 11.76 -15.24 1.51
CA LEU A 19 11.92 -15.79 0.16
C LEU A 19 12.61 -17.16 0.17
N LYS A 20 13.67 -17.32 0.97
CA LYS A 20 14.41 -18.59 1.08
C LYS A 20 13.61 -19.67 1.81
N SER A 21 12.69 -19.30 2.71
CA SER A 21 11.80 -20.26 3.40
C SER A 21 10.76 -20.88 2.48
N ILE A 22 10.38 -20.21 1.38
CA ILE A 22 9.46 -20.78 0.38
C ILE A 22 10.17 -21.92 -0.36
N ASN A 23 11.35 -21.64 -0.88
CA ASN A 23 12.24 -22.63 -1.48
C ASN A 23 13.68 -22.06 -1.51
N PRO A 24 14.70 -22.76 -0.98
CA PRO A 24 16.03 -22.19 -0.86
C PRO A 24 16.69 -21.79 -2.19
N ALA A 25 16.56 -22.62 -3.22
CA ALA A 25 17.19 -22.38 -4.52
C ALA A 25 16.49 -21.26 -5.29
N TRP A 26 15.16 -21.31 -5.32
CA TRP A 26 14.35 -20.26 -5.95
C TRP A 26 14.47 -18.93 -5.19
N GLY A 27 14.42 -18.96 -3.86
CA GLY A 27 14.55 -17.76 -3.02
C GLY A 27 15.90 -17.09 -3.19
N ASP A 28 17.00 -17.86 -3.24
CA ASP A 28 18.32 -17.32 -3.52
C ASP A 28 18.42 -16.69 -4.92
N MET A 29 17.88 -17.37 -5.94
CA MET A 29 17.79 -16.82 -7.30
C MET A 29 17.01 -15.50 -7.31
N THR A 30 15.82 -15.45 -6.69
CA THR A 30 14.99 -14.25 -6.60
C THR A 30 15.72 -13.11 -5.92
N VAL A 31 16.42 -13.37 -4.80
CA VAL A 31 17.19 -12.36 -4.08
C VAL A 31 18.32 -11.78 -4.94
N ARG A 32 19.03 -12.62 -5.71
CA ARG A 32 20.12 -12.13 -6.59
C ARG A 32 19.57 -11.30 -7.76
N VAL A 33 18.58 -11.82 -8.47
CA VAL A 33 17.98 -11.14 -9.64
C VAL A 33 17.33 -9.82 -9.21
N ALA A 34 16.49 -9.86 -8.17
CA ALA A 34 15.84 -8.66 -7.67
C ALA A 34 16.87 -7.71 -7.03
N GLY A 35 17.85 -8.22 -6.28
CA GLY A 35 18.91 -7.42 -5.68
C GLY A 35 19.67 -6.59 -6.71
N GLU A 36 20.01 -7.17 -7.87
CA GLU A 36 20.65 -6.47 -8.98
C GLU A 36 19.74 -5.39 -9.58
N ALA A 37 18.52 -5.75 -9.99
CA ALA A 37 17.57 -4.80 -10.59
C ALA A 37 17.24 -3.63 -9.64
N TRP A 38 17.06 -3.93 -8.36
CA TRP A 38 16.82 -2.93 -7.33
C TRP A 38 18.08 -2.13 -6.98
N GLY A 39 19.28 -2.61 -7.30
CA GLY A 39 20.55 -1.87 -7.16
C GLY A 39 20.80 -0.80 -8.23
N LEU A 40 20.10 -0.83 -9.38
CA LEU A 40 20.32 0.14 -10.46
C LEU A 40 19.98 1.59 -10.03
N PRO A 41 20.83 2.58 -10.32
CA PRO A 41 20.71 3.92 -9.72
C PRO A 41 19.70 4.86 -10.41
N LEU A 42 19.08 4.43 -11.52
CA LEU A 42 18.21 5.30 -12.34
C LEU A 42 16.89 5.66 -11.65
N ILE A 43 16.38 4.78 -10.78
CA ILE A 43 15.09 4.95 -10.11
C ILE A 43 15.32 4.70 -8.62
N ASP A 44 14.80 5.57 -7.76
CA ASP A 44 14.92 5.38 -6.31
C ASP A 44 14.07 4.19 -5.83
N GLN A 45 14.47 3.59 -4.71
CA GLN A 45 13.84 2.39 -4.14
C GLN A 45 12.32 2.54 -3.92
N LYS A 46 11.86 3.71 -3.47
CA LYS A 46 10.44 3.97 -3.21
C LYS A 46 9.67 4.00 -4.53
N THR A 47 10.22 4.64 -5.55
CA THR A 47 9.60 4.68 -6.88
C THR A 47 9.57 3.30 -7.53
N LYS A 48 10.62 2.48 -7.39
CA LYS A 48 10.61 1.07 -7.82
C LYS A 48 9.48 0.28 -7.16
N ALA A 49 9.34 0.38 -5.84
CA ALA A 49 8.27 -0.31 -5.11
C ALA A 49 6.87 0.11 -5.58
N LEU A 50 6.65 1.40 -5.84
CA LEU A 50 5.36 1.88 -6.36
C LEU A 50 5.06 1.35 -7.77
N ILE A 51 6.07 1.26 -8.65
CA ILE A 51 5.92 0.66 -9.98
C ILE A 51 5.57 -0.84 -9.85
N SER A 52 6.24 -1.57 -8.97
CA SER A 52 5.94 -2.99 -8.73
C SER A 52 4.52 -3.21 -8.23
N ILE A 53 4.01 -2.38 -7.31
CA ILE A 53 2.62 -2.45 -6.85
C ILE A 53 1.65 -2.26 -8.03
N ALA A 54 1.93 -1.30 -8.92
CA ALA A 54 1.10 -1.07 -10.10
C ALA A 54 1.13 -2.29 -11.04
N ILE A 55 2.29 -2.92 -11.24
CA ILE A 55 2.43 -4.14 -12.04
C ILE A 55 1.63 -5.28 -11.41
N ASP A 56 1.74 -5.50 -10.09
CA ASP A 56 1.02 -6.57 -9.39
C ASP A 56 -0.50 -6.42 -9.52
N GLN A 57 -1.00 -5.18 -9.50
CA GLN A 57 -2.42 -4.90 -9.66
C GLN A 57 -2.90 -5.10 -11.11
N MET A 58 -2.05 -4.77 -12.09
CA MET A 58 -2.32 -4.94 -13.52
C MET A 58 -2.17 -6.38 -14.00
N ALA A 59 -1.35 -7.18 -13.31
CA ALA A 59 -1.30 -8.63 -13.46
C ALA A 59 -2.56 -9.25 -12.81
N LEU A 60 -3.71 -8.99 -13.44
CA LEU A 60 -5.03 -9.45 -13.02
C LEU A 60 -4.97 -10.96 -12.68
N ASN A 61 -5.43 -11.34 -11.47
CA ASN A 61 -5.52 -12.68 -10.85
C ASN A 61 -4.51 -13.13 -9.77
N VAL A 62 -3.63 -12.28 -9.23
CA VAL A 62 -2.83 -12.67 -8.04
C VAL A 62 -3.57 -12.40 -6.72
N THR A 63 -4.62 -13.17 -6.45
CA THR A 63 -5.32 -13.19 -5.15
C THR A 63 -4.87 -14.39 -4.31
N GLY A 64 -4.66 -14.18 -3.01
CA GLY A 64 -4.26 -15.24 -2.07
C GLY A 64 -3.00 -14.94 -1.28
N GLU A 65 -2.70 -15.83 -0.32
CA GLU A 65 -1.49 -15.77 0.51
C GLU A 65 -0.23 -15.99 -0.34
N GLY A 66 0.83 -15.24 -0.06
CA GLY A 66 2.07 -15.29 -0.82
C GLY A 66 2.07 -14.47 -2.12
N ASN A 67 1.05 -13.63 -2.36
CA ASN A 67 1.08 -12.71 -3.50
C ASN A 67 2.16 -11.62 -3.35
N PRO A 68 2.72 -11.12 -4.46
CA PRO A 68 3.77 -10.09 -4.42
C PRO A 68 3.25 -8.73 -3.98
N PHE A 69 1.94 -8.46 -4.14
CA PHE A 69 1.33 -7.16 -3.82
C PHE A 69 1.57 -6.74 -2.37
N GLY A 70 1.30 -7.63 -1.42
CA GLY A 70 1.52 -7.33 -0.01
C GLY A 70 2.99 -7.03 0.31
N ALA A 71 3.91 -7.77 -0.31
CA ALA A 71 5.34 -7.57 -0.13
C ALA A 71 5.80 -6.22 -0.70
N HIS A 72 5.35 -5.83 -1.90
CA HIS A 72 5.73 -4.53 -2.48
C HIS A 72 5.09 -3.34 -1.76
N VAL A 73 3.89 -3.50 -1.19
CA VAL A 73 3.30 -2.49 -0.28
C VAL A 73 4.17 -2.28 0.96
N ASP A 74 4.59 -3.37 1.63
CA ASP A 74 5.49 -3.29 2.79
C ASP A 74 6.85 -2.68 2.43
N MET A 75 7.44 -3.07 1.30
CA MET A 75 8.67 -2.47 0.78
C MET A 75 8.52 -0.96 0.55
N ALA A 76 7.40 -0.53 -0.06
CA ALA A 76 7.15 0.89 -0.28
C ALA A 76 7.04 1.66 1.05
N LEU A 77 6.37 1.09 2.07
CA LEU A 77 6.25 1.69 3.40
C LEU A 77 7.62 1.79 4.10
N LYS A 78 8.45 0.75 4.04
CA LYS A 78 9.83 0.76 4.54
C LYS A 78 10.69 1.83 3.84
N GLN A 79 10.39 2.13 2.59
CA GLN A 79 11.04 3.18 1.79
C GLN A 79 10.43 4.58 1.97
N GLY A 80 9.50 4.75 2.91
CA GLY A 80 8.89 6.03 3.27
C GLY A 80 7.74 6.46 2.36
N ALA A 81 7.12 5.54 1.62
CA ALA A 81 5.81 5.79 1.05
C ALA A 81 4.77 5.93 2.18
N THR A 82 3.79 6.80 1.97
CA THR A 82 2.64 6.93 2.87
C THR A 82 1.41 6.32 2.21
N TYR A 83 0.46 5.85 3.02
CA TYR A 83 -0.83 5.35 2.54
C TYR A 83 -1.47 6.32 1.53
N ALA A 84 -1.50 7.62 1.86
CA ALA A 84 -2.08 8.61 0.97
C ALA A 84 -1.34 8.74 -0.37
N LYS A 85 -0.01 8.59 -0.38
CA LYS A 85 0.76 8.61 -1.62
C LYS A 85 0.50 7.37 -2.46
N GLN A 86 0.40 6.19 -1.84
CA GLN A 86 0.03 4.94 -2.51
C GLN A 86 -1.40 5.02 -3.07
N TYR A 87 -2.37 5.41 -2.25
CA TYR A 87 -3.78 5.56 -2.63
C TYR A 87 -3.94 6.54 -3.79
N LYS A 88 -3.28 7.71 -3.73
CA LYS A 88 -3.27 8.68 -4.83
C LYS A 88 -2.64 8.11 -6.10
N GLY A 89 -1.51 7.40 -6.00
CA GLY A 89 -0.85 6.80 -7.15
C GLY A 89 -1.71 5.74 -7.85
N LEU A 90 -2.45 4.94 -7.08
CA LEU A 90 -3.26 3.83 -7.61
C LEU A 90 -4.63 4.27 -8.14
N THR A 91 -5.30 5.18 -7.43
CA THR A 91 -6.69 5.56 -7.73
C THR A 91 -6.80 6.89 -8.47
N SER A 92 -5.68 7.61 -8.62
CA SER A 92 -5.65 9.04 -9.00
C SER A 92 -6.47 9.96 -8.07
N ASN A 93 -6.95 9.46 -6.93
CA ASN A 93 -7.69 10.22 -5.93
C ASN A 93 -6.76 10.57 -4.77
N ASP A 94 -6.57 11.85 -4.47
CA ASP A 94 -5.87 12.25 -3.26
C ASP A 94 -6.83 12.15 -2.07
N PRO A 95 -6.59 11.27 -1.08
CA PRO A 95 -7.53 11.07 0.02
C PRO A 95 -7.57 12.28 0.97
N TYR A 96 -6.64 13.23 0.80
CA TYR A 96 -6.61 14.49 1.51
C TYR A 96 -7.00 15.67 0.62
N GLN A 97 -7.54 15.46 -0.58
CA GLN A 97 -8.12 16.54 -1.37
C GLN A 97 -9.63 16.62 -1.16
N CYS A 98 -10.14 17.82 -0.89
CA CYS A 98 -11.58 18.05 -0.77
C CYS A 98 -12.24 17.87 -2.15
N VAL A 99 -13.21 16.96 -2.24
CA VAL A 99 -13.95 16.70 -3.49
C VAL A 99 -14.84 17.87 -3.94
N LEU A 100 -15.16 18.80 -3.03
CA LEU A 100 -16.03 19.94 -3.33
C LEU A 100 -15.26 21.15 -3.88
N CYS A 101 -14.08 21.44 -3.31
CA CYS A 101 -13.33 22.66 -3.63
C CYS A 101 -11.89 22.42 -4.10
N GLY A 102 -11.40 21.18 -4.12
CA GLY A 102 -10.06 20.84 -4.59
C GLY A 102 -8.92 21.22 -3.64
N ASN A 103 -9.19 21.89 -2.52
CA ASN A 103 -8.18 22.26 -1.52
C ASN A 103 -7.75 21.05 -0.68
N ARG A 104 -6.53 21.10 -0.12
CA ARG A 104 -6.01 20.05 0.75
C ARG A 104 -6.68 20.11 2.11
N MET A 105 -7.32 19.01 2.50
CA MET A 105 -7.83 18.79 3.85
C MET A 105 -6.67 18.74 4.83
N VAL A 106 -6.76 19.58 5.86
CA VAL A 106 -5.85 19.57 7.01
C VAL A 106 -6.51 18.74 8.10
N PHE A 107 -5.87 17.65 8.50
CA PHE A 107 -6.39 16.81 9.56
C PHE A 107 -6.11 17.48 10.91
N THR A 108 -7.13 18.07 11.54
CA THR A 108 -7.00 18.78 12.84
C THR A 108 -7.20 17.85 14.04
N GLY A 109 -7.62 16.61 13.81
CA GLY A 109 -7.84 15.60 14.83
C GLY A 109 -8.84 14.54 14.38
N PHE A 110 -8.97 13.47 15.16
CA PHE A 110 -10.00 12.45 14.98
C PHE A 110 -11.02 12.57 16.11
N THR A 111 -12.28 12.81 15.74
CA THR A 111 -13.42 12.58 16.64
C THR A 111 -13.98 11.22 16.30
N ALA A 112 -14.12 10.34 17.28
CA ALA A 112 -14.77 9.05 17.05
C ALA A 112 -16.19 9.31 16.52
N GLY A 113 -16.43 8.94 15.26
CA GLY A 113 -17.72 9.04 14.63
C GLY A 113 -18.63 7.89 15.03
N THR A 114 -19.93 8.09 14.82
CA THR A 114 -20.98 7.08 14.90
C THR A 114 -20.63 5.88 14.00
N LYS A 115 -20.79 4.65 14.49
CA LYS A 115 -20.43 3.45 13.73
C LYS A 115 -21.32 3.31 12.49
N ASN A 116 -20.85 2.60 11.46
CA ASN A 116 -21.61 2.40 10.22
C ASN A 116 -23.01 1.79 10.48
N ASN A 117 -23.13 0.86 11.42
CA ASN A 117 -24.42 0.26 11.79
C ASN A 117 -25.37 1.28 12.44
N GLU A 118 -24.85 2.18 13.26
CA GLU A 118 -25.63 3.24 13.90
C GLU A 118 -26.10 4.29 12.87
N LEU A 119 -25.25 4.67 11.90
CA LEU A 119 -25.65 5.56 10.80
C LEU A 119 -26.77 4.97 9.93
N LEU A 120 -26.66 3.68 9.60
CA LEU A 120 -27.69 2.98 8.80
C LEU A 120 -29.00 2.83 9.58
N ASN A 121 -28.93 2.51 10.87
CA ASN A 121 -30.10 2.42 11.72
C ASN A 121 -30.82 3.78 11.83
N ASN A 122 -30.08 4.86 12.08
CA ASN A 122 -30.66 6.21 12.17
C ASN A 122 -31.31 6.64 10.86
N ARG A 123 -30.67 6.33 9.72
CA ARG A 123 -31.22 6.64 8.39
C ARG A 123 -32.49 5.83 8.10
N SER A 124 -32.53 4.56 8.50
CA SER A 124 -33.71 3.72 8.37
C SER A 124 -34.89 4.22 9.23
N MET A 125 -34.62 4.71 10.44
CA MET A 125 -35.60 5.30 11.34
C MET A 125 -36.15 6.62 10.76
N SER A 126 -35.27 7.51 10.31
CA SER A 126 -35.65 8.78 9.68
C SER A 126 -36.52 8.58 8.44
N MET A 127 -36.23 7.58 7.59
CA MET A 127 -37.08 7.27 6.43
C MET A 127 -38.47 6.79 6.85
N ARG A 128 -38.59 5.99 7.92
CA ARG A 128 -39.89 5.54 8.45
C ARG A 128 -40.71 6.69 9.04
N GLU A 129 -40.07 7.66 9.68
CA GLU A 129 -40.73 8.85 10.23
C GLU A 129 -41.19 9.80 9.12
N SER A 130 -40.43 9.96 8.04
CA SER A 130 -40.82 10.78 6.88
C SER A 130 -42.01 10.25 6.07
N GLN A 131 -42.39 8.99 6.31
CA GLN A 131 -43.51 8.29 5.65
C GLN A 131 -44.80 8.30 6.48
N ARG A 132 -44.81 8.95 7.66
CA ARG A 132 -45.98 9.17 8.51
C ARG A 132 -46.49 10.60 8.36
#